data_AF-A0A954QZG0-F1
#
_entry.id   AF-A0A954QZG0-F1
#
_cell.length_a   1.000
_cell.length_b   1.000
_cell.length_c   1.000
_cell.angle_alpha   90.00
_cell.angle_beta   90.00
_cell.angle_gamma   90.00
#
_symmetry.space_group_name_H-M   'P 1'
#
loop_
_entity.id
_entity.type
_entity.pdbx_description
1 polymer ?
#
loop_
_entity_poly.entity_id
_entity_poly.type
_entity_poly.pdbx_seq_one_letter_code
_entity_poly.pdbx_strand_id
1 'polypeptide(L)'
;MCRLSKEFTVSQVEATKLPYKVKNLKLAELGRKEIMLAENEMPGLMALRRKYGPQKPLAGARIAGCLHMTVQTAVLIETLVELGAQVTWSSCNIFSTQDHAAAAIAAAGVPVYAWKGMTNEEFDWCIEQTLFFPDGEPLNLILDDGGDLTAMVHQKYPELLGGI
;
A
#
# COMPACT_ATOMS: atom_id res chain seq x y z
N MET A 1 -32.35 -41.54 -14.38
CA MET A 1 -31.25 -41.97 -13.48
C MET A 1 -30.35 -40.77 -13.23
N CYS A 2 -30.05 -40.52 -11.96
CA CYS A 2 -29.45 -39.30 -11.37
C CYS A 2 -28.28 -38.68 -12.14
N ARG A 3 -28.38 -37.37 -12.41
CA ARG A 3 -27.20 -36.48 -12.45
C ARG A 3 -26.87 -36.11 -11.01
N LEU A 4 -25.75 -36.61 -10.50
CA LEU A 4 -25.15 -36.15 -9.26
C LEU A 4 -24.44 -34.81 -9.54
N SER A 5 -25.16 -33.70 -9.33
CA SER A 5 -24.52 -32.40 -9.11
C SER A 5 -23.92 -32.42 -7.71
N LYS A 6 -22.58 -32.52 -7.63
CA LYS A 6 -21.87 -32.28 -6.37
C LYS A 6 -22.08 -30.81 -6.01
N GLU A 7 -22.94 -30.54 -5.03
CA GLU A 7 -22.96 -29.29 -4.30
C GLU A 7 -21.61 -29.12 -3.60
N PHE A 8 -20.86 -28.11 -4.02
CA PHE A 8 -19.60 -27.71 -3.41
C PHE A 8 -19.95 -26.72 -2.30
N THR A 9 -20.25 -27.22 -1.10
CA THR A 9 -20.39 -26.39 0.09
C THR A 9 -19.01 -25.93 0.54
N VAL A 10 -18.55 -24.79 0.01
CA VAL A 10 -17.47 -24.04 0.65
C VAL A 10 -18.09 -23.27 1.79
N SER A 11 -17.79 -23.70 3.02
CA SER A 11 -17.99 -22.90 4.22
C SER A 11 -17.12 -21.64 4.12
N GLN A 12 -17.66 -20.57 3.52
CA GLN A 12 -17.02 -19.27 3.47
C GLN A 12 -17.18 -18.59 4.83
N VAL A 13 -16.15 -18.68 5.68
CA VAL A 13 -15.88 -17.58 6.59
C VAL A 13 -15.26 -16.50 5.70
N GLU A 14 -16.02 -15.45 5.35
CA GLU A 14 -15.46 -14.27 4.69
C GLU A 14 -14.35 -13.72 5.59
N ALA A 15 -13.10 -14.04 5.27
CA ALA A 15 -11.95 -13.45 5.97
C ALA A 15 -11.90 -11.98 5.56
N THR A 16 -12.48 -11.11 6.39
CA THR A 16 -12.40 -9.65 6.21
C THR A 16 -10.94 -9.23 6.12
N LYS A 17 -10.58 -8.62 4.98
CA LYS A 17 -9.23 -8.10 4.72
C LYS A 17 -8.77 -7.19 5.86
N LEU A 18 -7.54 -7.36 6.31
CA LEU A 18 -6.96 -6.48 7.33
C LEU A 18 -6.78 -5.07 6.74
N PRO A 19 -7.19 -3.99 7.44
CA PRO A 19 -7.06 -2.63 6.94
C PRO A 19 -5.59 -2.18 6.79
N TYR A 20 -4.70 -2.72 7.63
CA TYR A 20 -3.25 -2.53 7.59
C TYR A 20 -2.57 -3.60 8.45
N LYS A 21 -1.25 -3.75 8.35
CA LYS A 21 -0.43 -4.53 9.31
C LYS A 21 0.93 -3.86 9.51
N VAL A 22 1.13 -3.34 10.72
CA VAL A 22 2.36 -2.65 11.14
C VAL A 22 2.84 -3.20 12.48
N LYS A 23 4.10 -2.98 12.83
CA LYS A 23 4.70 -3.54 14.06
C LYS A 23 4.04 -3.04 15.35
N ASN A 24 3.80 -1.73 15.44
CA ASN A 24 3.25 -1.10 16.64
C ASN A 24 2.62 0.26 16.31
N LEU A 25 1.29 0.33 16.33
CA LEU A 25 0.55 1.56 16.03
C LEU A 25 0.82 2.69 17.03
N LYS A 26 1.27 2.38 18.26
CA LYS A 26 1.62 3.40 19.28
C LYS A 26 2.78 4.31 18.85
N LEU A 27 3.52 3.97 17.80
CA LEU A 27 4.60 4.78 17.25
C LEU A 27 4.10 5.90 16.31
N ALA A 28 2.80 5.97 16.01
CA ALA A 28 2.25 6.90 15.04
C ALA A 28 2.52 8.38 15.37
N GLU A 29 2.47 8.78 16.65
CA GLU A 29 2.75 10.16 17.04
C GLU A 29 4.20 10.56 16.76
N LEU A 30 5.16 9.68 17.06
CA LEU A 30 6.56 9.88 16.72
C LEU A 30 6.75 10.00 15.21
N GLY A 31 6.17 9.06 14.45
CA GLY A 31 6.26 9.08 12.99
C GLY A 31 5.66 10.34 12.39
N ARG A 32 4.52 10.84 12.91
CA ARG A 32 3.94 12.10 12.47
C ARG A 32 4.88 13.29 12.70
N LYS A 33 5.56 13.36 13.83
CA LYS A 33 6.56 14.42 14.12
C LYS A 33 7.71 14.38 13.12
N GLU A 34 8.24 13.19 12.81
CA GLU A 34 9.31 13.05 11.83
C GLU A 34 8.87 13.36 10.40
N ILE A 35 7.64 12.98 10.02
CA ILE A 35 7.05 13.33 8.71
C ILE A 35 6.95 14.85 8.56
N MET A 36 6.45 15.57 9.57
CA MET A 36 6.37 17.05 9.52
C MET A 36 7.75 17.70 9.37
N LEU A 37 8.80 17.13 9.98
CA LEU A 37 10.17 17.60 9.77
C LEU A 37 10.65 17.30 8.33
N ALA A 38 10.37 16.11 7.81
CA ALA A 38 10.76 15.73 6.46
C ALA A 38 10.05 16.56 5.38
N GLU A 39 8.81 17.01 5.61
CA GLU A 39 8.12 17.92 4.68
C GLU A 39 8.91 19.23 4.45
N ASN A 40 9.60 19.76 5.46
CA ASN A 40 10.45 20.95 5.32
C ASN A 40 11.68 20.68 4.44
N GLU A 41 12.20 19.44 4.47
CA GLU A 41 13.37 19.01 3.69
C GLU A 41 13.00 18.45 2.30
N MET A 42 11.71 18.41 1.96
CA MET A 42 11.20 17.90 0.68
C MET A 42 10.41 18.99 -0.10
N PRO A 43 11.02 20.15 -0.38
CA PRO A 43 10.32 21.30 -0.97
C PRO A 43 9.72 21.00 -2.35
N GLY A 44 10.32 20.07 -3.11
CA GLY A 44 9.79 19.61 -4.40
C GLY A 44 8.42 18.94 -4.28
N LEU A 45 8.26 17.95 -3.39
CA LEU A 45 6.97 17.30 -3.16
C LEU A 45 5.95 18.29 -2.60
N MET A 46 6.36 19.16 -1.68
CA MET A 46 5.45 20.15 -1.10
C MET A 46 4.99 21.17 -2.15
N ALA A 47 5.85 21.54 -3.10
CA ALA A 47 5.47 22.38 -4.24
C ALA A 47 4.47 21.67 -5.17
N LEU A 48 4.65 20.36 -5.43
CA LEU A 48 3.71 19.57 -6.22
C LEU A 48 2.33 19.49 -5.54
N ARG A 49 2.28 19.22 -4.22
CA ARG A 49 1.02 19.25 -3.44
C ARG A 49 0.31 20.59 -3.60
N ARG A 50 1.01 21.71 -3.40
CA ARG A 50 0.42 23.06 -3.54
C ARG A 50 -0.07 23.34 -4.96
N LYS A 51 0.70 22.94 -5.98
CA LYS A 51 0.40 23.23 -7.38
C LYS A 51 -0.79 22.40 -7.90
N TYR A 52 -0.82 21.11 -7.59
CA TYR A 52 -1.74 20.15 -8.21
C TYR A 52 -2.83 19.63 -7.25
N GLY A 53 -2.72 19.86 -5.94
CA GLY A 53 -3.73 19.47 -4.96
C GLY A 53 -5.14 19.93 -5.32
N PRO A 54 -5.38 21.20 -5.71
CA PRO A 54 -6.70 21.65 -6.14
C PRO A 54 -7.22 20.98 -7.42
N GLN A 55 -6.34 20.47 -8.27
CA GLN A 55 -6.68 19.85 -9.55
C GLN A 55 -6.98 18.36 -9.42
N LYS A 56 -6.53 17.73 -8.32
CA LYS A 56 -6.65 16.29 -8.04
C LYS A 56 -6.35 15.42 -9.28
N PRO A 57 -5.17 15.56 -9.92
CA PRO A 57 -4.88 14.89 -11.19
C PRO A 57 -4.82 13.36 -11.09
N LEU A 58 -4.71 12.81 -9.89
CA LEU A 58 -4.70 11.37 -9.64
C LEU A 58 -6.08 10.84 -9.17
N ALA A 59 -7.15 11.64 -9.29
CA ALA A 59 -8.49 11.18 -8.99
C ALA A 59 -8.83 9.91 -9.80
N GLY A 60 -9.22 8.85 -9.11
CA GLY A 60 -9.50 7.54 -9.71
C GLY A 60 -8.29 6.60 -9.82
N ALA A 61 -7.08 7.09 -9.56
CA ALA A 61 -5.91 6.23 -9.45
C ALA A 61 -5.98 5.38 -8.18
N ARG A 62 -5.64 4.10 -8.32
CA ARG A 62 -5.52 3.08 -7.28
C ARG A 62 -4.09 2.55 -7.35
N ILE A 63 -3.21 3.23 -6.63
CA ILE A 63 -1.77 3.05 -6.69
C ILE A 63 -1.34 2.01 -5.65
N ALA A 64 -0.84 0.87 -6.10
CA ALA A 64 -0.10 -0.06 -5.23
C ALA A 64 1.38 0.34 -5.25
N GLY A 65 1.91 0.69 -4.09
CA GLY A 65 3.31 1.04 -3.89
C GLY A 65 4.12 -0.09 -3.24
N CYS A 66 5.26 -0.43 -3.82
CA CYS A 66 6.27 -1.31 -3.24
C CYS A 66 7.62 -0.59 -3.26
N LEU A 67 7.91 0.13 -2.17
CA LEU A 67 9.11 0.95 -2.00
C LEU A 67 9.39 1.05 -0.50
N HIS A 68 10.65 1.16 -0.09
CA HIS A 68 11.06 1.31 1.31
C HIS A 68 10.09 2.17 2.13
N MET A 69 9.47 1.59 3.16
CA MET A 69 8.49 2.29 4.00
C MET A 69 9.20 3.16 5.06
N THR A 70 9.68 4.33 4.63
CA THR A 70 10.39 5.33 5.45
C THR A 70 9.56 6.59 5.68
N VAL A 71 10.09 7.51 6.49
CA VAL A 71 9.53 8.86 6.69
C VAL A 71 9.44 9.63 5.37
N GLN A 72 10.43 9.54 4.48
CA GLN A 72 10.41 10.22 3.19
C GLN A 72 9.32 9.63 2.28
N THR A 73 9.18 8.30 2.28
CA THR A 73 8.12 7.62 1.53
C THR A 73 6.75 7.96 2.09
N ALA A 74 6.59 8.17 3.40
CA ALA A 74 5.34 8.67 3.96
C ALA A 74 4.95 10.04 3.38
N VAL A 75 5.91 10.96 3.17
CA VAL A 75 5.67 12.24 2.48
C VAL A 75 5.25 12.02 1.01
N LEU A 76 5.84 11.03 0.32
CA LEU A 76 5.41 10.64 -1.02
C LEU A 76 3.97 10.12 -1.03
N ILE A 77 3.64 9.16 -0.16
CA ILE A 77 2.30 8.56 -0.02
C ILE A 77 1.25 9.65 0.19
N GLU A 78 1.46 10.53 1.17
CA GLU A 78 0.52 11.61 1.46
C GLU A 78 0.45 12.64 0.33
N THR A 79 1.50 12.78 -0.48
CA THR A 79 1.43 13.59 -1.70
C THR A 79 0.50 12.95 -2.72
N LEU A 80 0.62 11.65 -2.98
CA LEU A 80 -0.24 10.94 -3.93
C LEU A 80 -1.71 11.02 -3.51
N VAL A 81 -1.98 10.81 -2.21
CA VAL A 81 -3.32 10.97 -1.61
C VAL A 81 -3.82 12.41 -1.76
N GLU A 82 -3.00 13.42 -1.45
CA GLU A 82 -3.36 14.83 -1.65
C GLU A 82 -3.62 15.17 -3.13
N LEU A 83 -3.00 14.45 -4.06
CA LEU A 83 -3.28 14.61 -5.50
C LEU A 83 -4.49 13.80 -5.99
N GLY A 84 -5.21 13.11 -5.09
CA GLY A 84 -6.49 12.45 -5.37
C GLY A 84 -6.43 10.93 -5.54
N ALA A 85 -5.25 10.31 -5.38
CA ALA A 85 -5.12 8.86 -5.48
C ALA A 85 -5.67 8.14 -4.25
N GLN A 86 -6.18 6.93 -4.46
CA GLN A 86 -6.20 5.91 -3.41
C GLN A 86 -4.85 5.19 -3.44
N VAL A 87 -4.29 4.89 -2.27
CA VAL A 87 -2.96 4.28 -2.14
C VAL A 87 -3.00 3.08 -1.20
N THR A 88 -2.33 2.00 -1.59
CA THR A 88 -1.96 0.86 -0.72
C THR A 88 -0.45 0.69 -0.77
N TRP A 89 0.18 0.26 0.32
CA TRP A 89 1.66 0.27 0.40
C TRP A 89 2.26 -0.95 1.10
N SER A 90 3.36 -1.45 0.54
CA SER A 90 4.29 -2.41 1.16
C SER A 90 5.73 -1.92 1.01
N SER A 91 6.64 -2.52 1.77
CA SER A 91 8.07 -2.22 1.66
C SER A 91 8.74 -3.18 0.68
N CYS A 92 9.67 -2.70 -0.15
CA CYS A 92 10.46 -3.54 -1.07
C CYS A 92 11.70 -4.19 -0.42
N ASN A 93 11.89 -4.02 0.89
CA ASN A 93 12.97 -4.72 1.61
C ASN A 93 12.61 -5.00 3.08
N ILE A 94 12.85 -6.24 3.51
CA ILE A 94 12.52 -6.78 4.84
C ILE A 94 13.11 -6.01 6.03
N PHE A 95 14.19 -5.24 5.85
CA PHE A 95 14.85 -4.48 6.93
C PHE A 95 14.74 -2.97 6.80
N SER A 96 14.19 -2.46 5.69
CA SER A 96 14.21 -1.03 5.37
C SER A 96 13.12 -0.21 6.07
N THR A 97 12.03 -0.87 6.49
CA THR A 97 10.89 -0.19 7.12
C THR A 97 11.31 0.58 8.37
N GLN A 98 10.85 1.82 8.47
CA GLN A 98 10.86 2.61 9.70
C GLN A 98 9.49 2.45 10.35
N ASP A 99 9.42 1.66 11.43
CA ASP A 99 8.15 1.23 12.02
C ASP A 99 7.26 2.39 12.49
N HIS A 100 7.85 3.52 12.88
CA HIS A 100 7.10 4.74 13.24
C HIS A 100 6.48 5.41 12.02
N ALA A 101 7.14 5.41 10.85
CA ALA A 101 6.59 5.94 9.61
C ALA A 101 5.42 5.09 9.13
N ALA A 102 5.57 3.76 9.14
CA ALA A 102 4.50 2.83 8.83
C ALA A 102 3.29 3.03 9.78
N ALA A 103 3.54 3.16 11.09
CA ALA A 103 2.48 3.42 12.06
C ALA A 103 1.75 4.75 11.81
N ALA A 104 2.47 5.81 11.44
CA ALA A 104 1.87 7.11 11.14
C ALA A 104 0.99 7.10 9.89
N ILE A 105 1.40 6.36 8.85
CA ILE A 105 0.62 6.16 7.62
C ILE A 105 -0.61 5.30 7.88
N ALA A 106 -0.48 4.21 8.64
CA ALA A 106 -1.62 3.40 9.07
C ALA A 106 -2.64 4.22 9.87
N ALA A 107 -2.16 5.05 10.82
CA ALA A 107 -3.02 5.91 11.63
C ALA A 107 -3.71 7.02 10.81
N ALA A 108 -3.14 7.42 9.66
CA ALA A 108 -3.76 8.34 8.71
C ALA A 108 -4.83 7.66 7.83
N GLY A 109 -5.05 6.36 7.98
CA GLY A 109 -6.08 5.61 7.27
C GLY A 109 -5.64 5.03 5.92
N VAL A 110 -4.34 5.10 5.59
CA VAL A 110 -3.80 4.49 4.37
C VAL A 110 -3.42 3.02 4.66
N PRO A 111 -3.90 2.04 3.86
CA PRO A 111 -3.50 0.65 4.01
C PRO A 111 -2.00 0.45 3.79
N VAL A 112 -1.29 0.07 4.85
CA VAL A 112 0.14 -0.22 4.82
C VAL A 112 0.42 -1.56 5.48
N TYR A 113 1.19 -2.39 4.77
CA TYR A 113 1.58 -3.74 5.20
C TYR A 113 3.11 -3.79 5.19
N ALA A 114 3.72 -3.36 6.30
CA ALA A 114 5.17 -3.26 6.42
C ALA A 114 5.61 -3.18 7.88
N TRP A 115 6.66 -3.93 8.22
CA TRP A 115 7.42 -3.77 9.46
C TRP A 115 8.89 -4.11 9.24
N LYS A 116 9.74 -3.67 10.16
CA LYS A 116 11.17 -4.01 10.14
C LYS A 116 11.39 -5.42 10.67
N GLY A 117 12.09 -6.23 9.88
CA GLY A 117 12.44 -7.61 10.21
C GLY A 117 11.40 -8.64 9.78
N MET A 118 10.75 -8.42 8.64
CA MET A 118 9.84 -9.41 8.02
C MET A 118 10.59 -10.68 7.62
N THR A 119 9.91 -11.83 7.66
CA THR A 119 10.36 -13.01 6.90
C THR A 119 10.08 -12.83 5.41
N ASN A 120 10.62 -13.73 4.57
CA ASN A 120 10.32 -13.68 3.13
C ASN A 120 8.84 -14.01 2.84
N GLU A 121 8.22 -14.91 3.60
CA GLU A 121 6.79 -15.20 3.45
C GLU A 121 5.93 -13.99 3.84
N GLU A 122 6.31 -13.29 4.90
CA GLU A 122 5.63 -12.06 5.32
C GLU A 122 5.79 -10.93 4.30
N PHE A 123 6.97 -10.84 3.68
CA PHE A 123 7.25 -9.89 2.60
C PHE A 123 6.34 -10.09 1.39
N ASP A 124 6.30 -11.33 0.86
CA ASP A 124 5.41 -11.69 -0.24
C ASP A 124 3.95 -11.43 0.12
N TRP A 125 3.53 -11.83 1.33
CA TRP A 125 2.17 -11.59 1.82
C TRP A 125 1.84 -10.09 1.85
N CYS A 126 2.78 -9.25 2.30
CA CYS A 126 2.58 -7.80 2.34
C CYS A 126 2.37 -7.21 0.95
N ILE A 127 3.16 -7.62 -0.04
CA ILE A 127 2.95 -7.17 -1.44
C ILE A 127 1.58 -7.61 -1.93
N GLU A 128 1.18 -8.86 -1.71
CA GLU A 128 -0.13 -9.36 -2.13
C GLU A 128 -1.30 -8.56 -1.54
N GLN A 129 -1.18 -8.12 -0.26
CA GLN A 129 -2.21 -7.29 0.36
C GLN A 129 -2.41 -5.94 -0.32
N THR A 130 -1.41 -5.43 -1.06
CA THR A 130 -1.51 -4.12 -1.76
C THR A 130 -2.30 -4.19 -3.06
N LEU A 131 -2.51 -5.38 -3.63
CA LEU A 131 -3.07 -5.54 -4.98
C LEU A 131 -4.55 -5.15 -5.09
N PHE A 132 -5.28 -5.21 -3.97
CA PHE A 132 -6.70 -4.88 -3.90
C PHE A 132 -6.93 -3.73 -2.92
N PHE A 133 -7.91 -2.89 -3.17
CA PHE A 133 -8.26 -1.74 -2.33
C PHE A 133 -9.31 -2.14 -1.29
N PRO A 134 -9.59 -1.30 -0.27
CA PRO A 134 -10.56 -1.63 0.78
C PRO A 134 -11.98 -1.94 0.28
N ASP A 135 -12.35 -1.41 -0.89
CA ASP A 135 -13.61 -1.68 -1.60
C ASP A 135 -13.59 -2.98 -2.41
N GLY A 136 -12.45 -3.68 -2.46
CA GLY A 136 -12.25 -4.91 -3.23
C GLY A 136 -11.79 -4.68 -4.67
N GLU A 137 -11.73 -3.44 -5.14
CA GLU A 137 -11.28 -3.13 -6.51
C GLU A 137 -9.76 -3.32 -6.64
N PRO A 138 -9.25 -3.82 -7.77
CA PRO A 138 -7.82 -4.02 -7.97
C PRO A 138 -7.09 -2.71 -8.21
N LEU A 139 -5.78 -2.71 -7.99
CA LEU A 139 -4.88 -1.64 -8.44
C LEU A 139 -5.06 -1.32 -9.94
N ASN A 140 -4.77 -0.07 -10.32
CA ASN A 140 -4.68 0.35 -11.72
C ASN A 140 -3.41 1.17 -12.03
N LEU A 141 -2.49 1.25 -11.06
CA LEU A 141 -1.19 1.88 -11.22
C LEU A 141 -0.19 1.25 -10.26
N ILE A 142 1.01 0.96 -10.75
CA ILE A 142 2.12 0.42 -9.95
C ILE A 142 3.18 1.51 -9.72
N LEU A 143 3.64 1.63 -8.48
CA LEU A 143 4.85 2.37 -8.12
C LEU A 143 5.81 1.41 -7.43
N ASP A 144 6.90 1.04 -8.10
CA ASP A 144 7.75 -0.07 -7.69
C ASP A 144 9.22 0.33 -7.62
N ASP A 145 9.95 -0.25 -6.68
CA ASP A 145 11.39 -0.10 -6.47
C ASP A 145 12.00 -1.48 -6.23
N GLY A 146 12.73 -1.99 -7.25
CA GLY A 146 13.32 -3.33 -7.24
C GLY A 146 12.60 -4.34 -8.13
N GLY A 147 11.30 -4.14 -8.40
CA GLY A 147 10.55 -4.93 -9.40
C GLY A 147 9.75 -6.11 -8.84
N ASP A 148 9.73 -6.33 -7.51
CA ASP A 148 9.05 -7.49 -6.90
C ASP A 148 7.53 -7.40 -7.01
N LEU A 149 6.94 -6.21 -6.87
CA LEU A 149 5.50 -6.00 -7.07
C LEU A 149 5.14 -6.21 -8.54
N THR A 150 5.93 -5.66 -9.45
CA THR A 150 5.77 -5.85 -10.89
C THR A 150 5.84 -7.33 -11.25
N ALA A 151 6.84 -8.06 -10.73
CA ALA A 151 7.01 -9.49 -10.95
C ALA A 151 5.83 -10.29 -10.39
N MET A 152 5.34 -9.96 -9.20
CA MET A 152 4.17 -10.61 -8.60
C MET A 152 2.94 -10.47 -9.50
N VAL A 153 2.65 -9.27 -10.01
CA VAL A 153 1.51 -9.06 -10.92
C VAL A 153 1.71 -9.85 -12.22
N HIS A 154 2.89 -9.82 -12.83
CA HIS A 154 3.13 -10.55 -14.08
C HIS A 154 3.04 -12.07 -13.94
N GLN A 155 3.49 -12.62 -12.81
CA GLN A 155 3.68 -14.06 -12.65
C GLN A 155 2.54 -14.74 -11.91
N LYS A 156 1.94 -14.07 -10.91
CA LYS A 156 0.90 -14.64 -10.05
C LYS A 156 -0.49 -14.10 -10.34
N TYR A 157 -0.62 -12.85 -10.81
CA TYR A 157 -1.90 -12.18 -11.09
C TYR A 157 -1.95 -11.53 -12.49
N PRO A 158 -1.62 -12.27 -13.57
CA PRO A 158 -1.53 -11.69 -14.92
C PRO A 158 -2.86 -11.10 -15.41
N GLU A 159 -3.99 -11.53 -14.84
CA GLU A 159 -5.32 -10.96 -15.11
C GLU A 159 -5.46 -9.49 -14.71
N LEU A 160 -4.65 -9.00 -13.77
CA LEU A 160 -4.69 -7.59 -13.33
C LEU A 160 -3.99 -6.65 -14.31
N LEU A 161 -3.09 -7.16 -15.17
CA LEU A 161 -2.35 -6.35 -16.13
C LEU A 161 -3.24 -5.61 -17.13
N GLY A 162 -4.44 -6.13 -17.42
CA GLY A 162 -5.38 -5.48 -18.33
C GLY A 162 -5.96 -4.17 -17.79
N GLY A 163 -5.86 -3.93 -16.48
CA GLY A 163 -6.37 -2.74 -15.80
C GLY A 163 -5.31 -1.73 -15.38
N ILE A 164 -4.04 -1.97 -15.71
CA ILE A 164 -2.87 -1.13 -15.35
C ILE A 164 -2.38 -0.36 -16.58
#